data_AF-A0A5M6ADK1-F1
#
_entry.id   AF-A0A5M6ADK1-F1
#
_cell.length_a   1.000
_cell.length_b   1.000
_cell.length_c   1.000
_cell.angle_alpha   90.00
_cell.angle_beta   90.00
_cell.angle_gamma   90.00
#
_symmetry.space_group_name_H-M   'P 1'
#
loop_
_entity.id
_entity.type
_entity.pdbx_description
1 polymer ?
#
loop_
_entity_poly.entity_id
_entity_poly.type
_entity_poly.pdbx_seq_one_letter_code
_entity_poly.pdbx_strand_id
1 'polypeptide(L)'
;MKMKTLKEGIITHADSLGELFKFSAEHTCRSMLHSLEEFANMELVTFKELTAGFFLGFEHYLWASGCSRNTSACYFRALRAICREAEKEKELKDAKRLFSEVFTGYEETRKRALSIEQLRMVADADLEDTPSLGVARDLFILSYYLRGIPFIDLAYLRKTDIQDNVLCYRRSKTGRMLTITLEPWMWEIIERYLCDDSGSPYLLRIIRQPGSIPEERKQYE
;
A
#
# COMPACT_ATOMS: atom_id res chain seq x y z
N MET A 1 2.67 17.53 -33.33
CA MET A 1 2.79 16.53 -32.24
C MET A 1 2.01 17.08 -31.05
N LYS A 2 0.93 16.42 -30.62
CA LYS A 2 0.14 16.88 -29.46
C LYS A 2 1.06 16.84 -28.23
N MET A 3 1.11 17.93 -27.46
CA MET A 3 1.94 17.97 -26.25
C MET A 3 1.29 17.10 -25.19
N LYS A 4 2.06 16.16 -24.62
CA LYS A 4 1.59 15.27 -23.56
C LYS A 4 1.26 16.08 -22.32
N THR A 5 0.06 15.87 -21.76
CA THR A 5 -0.35 16.52 -20.53
C THR A 5 0.27 15.84 -19.32
N LEU A 6 0.39 16.55 -18.21
CA LEU A 6 0.81 15.94 -16.94
C LEU A 6 -0.15 14.82 -16.53
N LYS A 7 -1.46 14.99 -16.78
CA LYS A 7 -2.49 13.96 -16.55
C LYS A 7 -2.24 12.70 -17.35
N GLU A 8 -2.00 12.80 -18.66
CA GLU A 8 -1.66 11.65 -19.51
C GLU A 8 -0.42 10.93 -18.95
N GLY A 9 0.62 11.67 -18.55
CA GLY A 9 1.82 11.09 -17.94
C GLY A 9 1.57 10.38 -16.60
N ILE A 10 0.73 10.96 -15.72
CA ILE A 10 0.36 10.33 -14.45
C ILE A 10 -0.45 9.05 -14.72
N ILE A 11 -1.38 9.07 -15.68
CA ILE A 11 -2.22 7.92 -15.99
C ILE A 11 -1.37 6.76 -16.51
N THR A 12 -0.53 7.02 -17.51
CA THR A 12 0.38 6.00 -18.07
C THR A 12 1.30 5.43 -16.99
N HIS A 13 1.84 6.26 -16.11
CA HIS A 13 2.71 5.78 -15.03
C HIS A 13 1.95 4.89 -14.04
N ALA A 14 0.74 5.29 -13.63
CA ALA A 14 -0.10 4.53 -12.72
C ALA A 14 -0.53 3.19 -13.34
N ASP A 15 -0.95 3.17 -14.61
CA ASP A 15 -1.28 1.92 -15.31
C ASP A 15 -0.09 0.97 -15.35
N SER A 16 1.11 1.48 -15.65
CA SER A 16 2.33 0.65 -15.63
C SER A 16 2.63 0.06 -14.25
N LEU A 17 2.26 0.76 -13.16
CA LEU A 17 2.39 0.25 -11.80
C LEU A 17 1.36 -0.85 -11.50
N GLY A 18 0.12 -0.70 -12.01
CA GLY A 18 -0.93 -1.72 -11.92
C GLY A 18 -0.53 -3.03 -12.62
N GLU A 19 0.00 -2.94 -13.84
CA GLU A 19 0.51 -4.10 -14.59
C GLU A 19 1.68 -4.80 -13.89
N LEU A 20 2.45 -4.06 -13.10
CA LEU A 20 3.53 -4.59 -12.25
C LEU A 20 3.05 -5.00 -10.84
N PHE A 21 1.74 -5.01 -10.60
CA PHE A 21 1.10 -5.34 -9.31
C PHE A 21 1.58 -4.45 -8.14
N LYS A 22 2.01 -3.22 -8.43
CA LYS A 22 2.43 -2.20 -7.45
C LYS A 22 1.25 -1.33 -7.01
N PHE A 23 0.16 -1.97 -6.59
CA PHE A 23 -1.13 -1.33 -6.30
C PHE A 23 -1.08 -0.15 -5.32
N SER A 24 -0.23 -0.20 -4.30
CA SER A 24 -0.10 0.92 -3.35
C SER A 24 0.52 2.18 -4.01
N ALA A 25 1.49 1.99 -4.91
CA ALA A 25 2.10 3.10 -5.64
C ALA A 25 1.15 3.63 -6.73
N GLU A 26 0.43 2.74 -7.41
CA GLU A 26 -0.65 3.09 -8.34
C GLU A 26 -1.72 3.94 -7.63
N HIS A 27 -2.27 3.46 -6.51
CA HIS A 27 -3.28 4.17 -5.72
C HIS A 27 -2.79 5.55 -5.27
N THR A 28 -1.51 5.68 -4.91
CA THR A 28 -0.90 6.99 -4.60
C THR A 28 -0.95 7.92 -5.82
N CYS A 29 -0.62 7.43 -7.01
CA CYS A 29 -0.69 8.23 -8.25
C CYS A 29 -2.12 8.64 -8.59
N ARG A 30 -3.10 7.73 -8.42
CA ARG A 30 -4.53 8.00 -8.66
C ARG A 30 -5.08 9.03 -7.68
N SER A 31 -4.77 8.90 -6.40
CA SER A 31 -5.20 9.84 -5.35
C SER A 31 -4.60 11.23 -5.55
N MET A 32 -3.32 11.28 -5.92
CA MET A 32 -2.64 12.52 -6.30
C MET A 32 -3.27 13.17 -7.54
N LEU A 33 -3.62 12.38 -8.55
CA LEU A 33 -4.28 12.89 -9.75
C LEU A 33 -5.64 13.53 -9.42
N HIS A 34 -6.44 12.87 -8.58
CA HIS A 34 -7.71 13.44 -8.11
C HIS A 34 -7.51 14.80 -7.46
N SER A 35 -6.56 14.93 -6.54
CA SER A 35 -6.25 16.22 -5.90
C SER A 35 -5.74 17.27 -6.90
N LEU A 36 -5.01 16.87 -7.94
CA LEU A 36 -4.57 17.77 -9.00
C LEU A 36 -5.73 18.25 -9.88
N GLU A 37 -6.71 17.39 -10.16
CA GLU A 37 -7.92 17.74 -10.92
C GLU A 37 -8.83 18.70 -10.16
N GLU A 38 -8.84 18.65 -8.82
CA GLU A 38 -9.51 19.64 -7.98
C GLU A 38 -8.74 20.98 -7.91
N PHE A 39 -7.41 20.93 -8.03
CA PHE A 39 -6.54 22.11 -7.96
C PHE A 39 -6.49 22.90 -9.27
N ALA A 40 -6.45 22.22 -10.43
CA ALA A 40 -6.23 22.84 -11.72
C ALA A 40 -6.96 22.10 -12.85
N ASN A 41 -7.22 22.80 -13.96
CA ASN A 41 -7.71 22.15 -15.17
C ASN A 41 -6.59 21.35 -15.83
N MET A 42 -6.49 20.07 -15.47
CA MET A 42 -5.42 19.16 -15.88
C MET A 42 -5.38 18.85 -17.39
N GLU A 43 -6.43 19.21 -18.15
CA GLU A 43 -6.41 19.12 -19.62
C GLU A 43 -5.51 20.20 -20.26
N LEU A 44 -5.20 21.27 -19.53
CA LEU A 44 -4.37 22.38 -19.99
C LEU A 44 -2.94 22.33 -19.44
N VAL A 45 -2.66 21.46 -18.46
CA VAL A 45 -1.35 21.41 -17.80
C VAL A 45 -0.42 20.46 -18.56
N THR A 46 0.52 21.02 -19.32
CA THR A 46 1.52 20.24 -20.07
C THR A 46 2.87 20.18 -19.34
N PHE A 47 3.68 19.14 -19.61
CA PHE A 47 5.03 19.02 -19.02
C PHE A 47 5.94 20.21 -19.31
N LYS A 48 5.76 20.90 -20.46
CA LYS A 48 6.59 22.06 -20.83
C LYS A 48 6.27 23.32 -20.03
N GLU A 49 5.06 23.43 -19.51
CA GLU A 49 4.56 24.60 -18.79
C GLU A 49 4.66 24.43 -17.28
N LEU A 50 5.10 23.27 -16.80
CA LEU A 50 5.35 23.05 -15.39
C LEU A 50 6.44 23.99 -14.88
N THR A 51 6.17 24.58 -13.71
CA THR A 51 7.10 25.46 -13.00
C THR A 51 7.18 25.04 -11.55
N ALA A 52 8.24 25.48 -10.85
CA ALA A 52 8.33 25.29 -9.40
C ALA A 52 7.15 25.95 -8.66
N GLY A 53 6.69 27.11 -9.14
CA GLY A 53 5.52 27.81 -8.58
C GLY A 53 4.21 27.03 -8.72
N PHE A 54 4.02 26.27 -9.81
CA PHE A 54 2.86 25.39 -9.94
C PHE A 54 2.85 24.28 -8.87
N PHE A 55 4.01 23.65 -8.63
CA PHE A 55 4.14 22.63 -7.58
C PHE A 55 4.03 23.21 -6.17
N LEU A 56 4.58 24.40 -5.92
CA LEU A 56 4.41 25.09 -4.64
C LEU A 56 2.93 25.45 -4.39
N GLY A 57 2.23 25.93 -5.43
CA GLY A 57 0.79 26.20 -5.36
C GLY A 57 -0.02 24.94 -5.05
N PHE A 58 0.32 23.81 -5.70
CA PHE A 58 -0.33 22.53 -5.43
C PHE A 58 -0.04 22.03 -4.00
N GLU A 59 1.17 22.19 -3.49
CA GLU A 59 1.51 21.84 -2.10
C GLU A 59 0.66 22.63 -1.09
N HIS A 60 0.55 23.94 -1.30
CA HIS A 60 -0.26 24.81 -0.46
C HIS A 60 -1.75 24.43 -0.52
N TYR A 61 -2.26 24.09 -1.70
CA TYR A 61 -3.62 23.57 -1.87
C TYR A 61 -3.81 22.28 -1.05
N LEU A 62 -2.91 21.31 -1.16
CA LEU A 62 -2.99 20.07 -0.39
C LEU A 62 -3.07 20.34 1.12
N TRP A 63 -2.21 21.23 1.64
CA TRP A 63 -2.24 21.59 3.06
C TRP A 63 -3.54 22.30 3.46
N ALA A 64 -4.05 23.20 2.63
CA ALA A 64 -5.32 23.89 2.87
C ALA A 64 -6.52 22.91 2.89
N SER A 65 -6.45 21.85 2.09
CA SER A 65 -7.43 20.76 2.06
C SER A 65 -7.27 19.75 3.21
N GLY A 66 -6.38 20.00 4.18
CA GLY A 66 -6.16 19.14 5.34
C GLY A 66 -5.24 17.93 5.08
N CYS A 67 -4.57 17.89 3.94
CA CYS A 67 -3.61 16.83 3.62
C CYS A 67 -2.36 16.96 4.50
N SER A 68 -1.92 15.85 5.10
CA SER A 68 -0.72 15.85 5.94
C SER A 68 0.55 16.17 5.12
N ARG A 69 1.59 16.74 5.78
CA ARG A 69 2.89 16.99 5.11
C ARG A 69 3.49 15.71 4.52
N ASN A 70 3.34 14.57 5.21
CA ASN A 70 3.81 13.27 4.74
C ASN A 70 3.06 12.77 3.51
N THR A 71 1.74 12.99 3.44
CA THR A 71 0.94 12.63 2.27
C THR A 71 1.32 13.51 1.08
N SER A 72 1.42 14.83 1.28
CA SER A 72 1.92 15.77 0.26
C SER A 72 3.32 15.36 -0.25
N ALA A 73 4.26 15.11 0.65
CA ALA A 73 5.60 14.64 0.29
C ALA A 73 5.60 13.28 -0.43
N CYS A 74 4.60 12.42 -0.17
CA CYS A 74 4.41 11.17 -0.92
C CYS A 74 4.00 11.45 -2.37
N TYR A 75 3.03 12.33 -2.57
CA TYR A 75 2.59 12.77 -3.90
C TYR A 75 3.75 13.40 -4.68
N PHE A 76 4.53 14.30 -4.08
CA PHE A 76 5.68 14.89 -4.77
C PHE A 76 6.80 13.91 -5.09
N ARG A 77 6.97 12.82 -4.30
CA ARG A 77 7.90 11.74 -4.67
C ARG A 77 7.40 10.96 -5.89
N ALA A 78 6.09 10.72 -6.00
CA ALA A 78 5.49 10.11 -7.19
C ALA A 78 5.60 11.04 -8.41
N LEU A 79 5.22 12.32 -8.29
CA LEU A 79 5.41 13.32 -9.35
C LEU A 79 6.87 13.40 -9.81
N ARG A 80 7.83 13.34 -8.89
CA ARG A 80 9.25 13.38 -9.24
C ARG A 80 9.66 12.20 -10.10
N ALA A 81 9.12 11.00 -9.87
CA ALA A 81 9.37 9.85 -10.72
C ALA A 81 8.77 10.05 -12.13
N ILE A 82 7.54 10.57 -12.21
CA ILE A 82 6.83 10.85 -13.46
C ILE A 82 7.56 11.94 -14.28
N CYS A 83 7.95 13.04 -13.65
CA CYS A 83 8.70 14.12 -14.30
C CYS A 83 10.09 13.66 -14.77
N ARG A 84 10.77 12.79 -14.02
CA ARG A 84 12.04 12.20 -14.46
C ARG A 84 11.88 11.31 -15.70
N GLU A 85 10.75 10.63 -15.84
CA GLU A 85 10.48 9.86 -17.05
C GLU A 85 10.21 10.79 -18.24
N ALA A 86 9.39 11.83 -18.05
CA ALA A 86 9.17 12.86 -19.07
C ALA A 86 10.46 13.60 -19.49
N GLU A 87 11.40 13.78 -18.57
CA GLU A 87 12.73 14.34 -18.86
C GLU A 87 13.57 13.43 -19.76
N LYS A 88 13.54 12.10 -19.54
CA LYS A 88 14.18 11.13 -20.44
C LYS A 88 13.54 11.11 -21.83
N GLU A 89 12.21 11.30 -21.89
CA GLU A 89 11.44 11.41 -23.13
C GLU A 89 11.62 12.78 -23.83
N LYS A 90 12.40 13.71 -23.24
CA LYS A 90 12.65 15.08 -23.73
C LYS A 90 11.39 15.97 -23.77
N GLU A 91 10.37 15.62 -23.00
CA GLU A 91 9.14 16.41 -22.84
C GLU A 91 9.27 17.47 -21.74
N LEU A 92 10.23 17.26 -20.83
CA LEU A 92 10.59 18.15 -19.74
C LEU A 92 12.09 18.46 -19.78
N LYS A 93 12.49 19.69 -19.44
CA LYS A 93 13.91 20.12 -19.51
C LYS A 93 14.72 19.84 -18.25
N ASP A 94 14.16 20.14 -17.08
CA ASP A 94 14.84 20.03 -15.79
C ASP A 94 13.83 19.64 -14.71
N ALA A 95 13.72 18.34 -14.47
CA ALA A 95 12.83 17.82 -13.44
C ALA A 95 13.28 18.27 -12.05
N LYS A 96 14.59 18.35 -11.78
CA LYS A 96 15.12 18.66 -10.44
C LYS A 96 14.67 20.04 -9.98
N ARG A 97 14.73 21.04 -10.87
CA ARG A 97 14.35 22.42 -10.58
C ARG A 97 12.87 22.57 -10.23
N LEU A 98 11.98 21.76 -10.79
CA LEU A 98 10.54 21.84 -10.46
C LEU A 98 10.24 21.58 -8.98
N PHE A 99 11.06 20.76 -8.31
CA PHE A 99 10.82 20.37 -6.92
C PHE A 99 11.74 21.09 -5.93
N SER A 100 12.34 22.24 -6.30
CA SER A 100 13.27 22.95 -5.42
C SER A 100 12.60 23.64 -4.24
N GLU A 101 11.32 23.96 -4.36
CA GLU A 101 10.56 24.76 -3.39
C GLU A 101 9.57 23.94 -2.56
N VAL A 102 9.32 22.67 -2.93
CA VAL A 102 8.34 21.81 -2.26
C VAL A 102 8.97 20.91 -1.21
N PHE A 103 8.23 20.62 -0.14
CA PHE A 103 8.67 19.69 0.88
C PHE A 103 8.52 18.24 0.41
N THR A 104 9.65 17.56 0.23
CA THR A 104 9.69 16.11 -0.06
C THR A 104 10.32 15.30 1.07
N GLY A 105 10.36 15.86 2.27
CA GLY A 105 10.93 15.24 3.47
C GLY A 105 9.95 14.31 4.19
N TYR A 106 10.31 13.94 5.41
CA TYR A 106 9.48 13.16 6.32
C TYR A 106 9.26 13.97 7.60
N GLU A 107 8.01 13.99 8.07
CA GLU A 107 7.62 14.51 9.36
C GLU A 107 7.33 13.34 10.31
N GLU A 108 7.82 13.42 11.53
CA GLU A 108 7.61 12.37 12.52
C GLU A 108 6.12 12.18 12.80
N THR A 109 5.68 10.91 12.73
CA THR A 109 4.31 10.55 13.05
C THR A 109 4.20 10.15 14.52
N ARG A 110 3.03 10.42 15.13
CA ARG A 110 2.78 10.01 16.52
C ARG A 110 3.00 8.51 16.68
N LYS A 111 3.69 8.09 17.75
CA LYS A 111 3.86 6.68 18.10
C LYS A 111 2.50 6.05 18.39
N ARG A 112 2.15 5.00 17.64
CA ARG A 112 0.89 4.23 17.79
C ARG A 112 1.13 2.79 18.27
N ALA A 113 2.32 2.49 18.79
CA ALA A 113 2.64 1.17 19.29
C ALA A 113 1.80 0.87 20.55
N LEU A 114 1.16 -0.30 20.57
CA LEU A 114 0.43 -0.78 21.74
C LEU A 114 1.41 -1.26 22.82
N SER A 115 1.05 -1.04 24.09
CA SER A 115 1.67 -1.72 25.23
C SER A 115 1.32 -3.21 25.25
N ILE A 116 2.06 -3.99 26.03
CA ILE A 116 1.79 -5.43 26.19
C ILE A 116 0.42 -5.64 26.83
N GLU A 117 0.06 -4.78 27.78
CA GLU A 117 -1.23 -4.78 28.47
C GLU A 117 -2.37 -4.54 27.49
N GLN A 118 -2.23 -3.53 26.61
CA GLN A 118 -3.22 -3.27 25.56
C GLN A 118 -3.31 -4.42 24.56
N LEU A 119 -2.19 -5.05 24.21
CA LEU A 119 -2.20 -6.19 23.30
C LEU A 119 -2.93 -7.39 23.92
N ARG A 120 -2.72 -7.66 25.20
CA ARG A 120 -3.47 -8.69 25.96
C ARG A 120 -4.95 -8.37 26.01
N MET A 121 -5.32 -7.12 26.31
CA MET A 121 -6.73 -6.70 26.27
C MET A 121 -7.38 -6.93 24.91
N VAL A 122 -6.66 -6.72 23.80
CA VAL A 122 -7.17 -7.05 22.46
C VAL A 122 -7.31 -8.56 22.28
N ALA A 123 -6.31 -9.35 22.67
CA ALA A 123 -6.33 -10.81 22.55
C ALA A 123 -7.46 -11.46 23.36
N ASP A 124 -7.71 -10.95 24.56
CA ASP A 124 -8.67 -11.49 25.54
C ASP A 124 -10.08 -10.88 25.38
N ALA A 125 -10.27 -9.93 24.46
CA ALA A 125 -11.55 -9.26 24.27
C ALA A 125 -12.65 -10.26 23.90
N ASP A 126 -13.72 -10.34 24.68
CA ASP A 126 -14.92 -11.09 24.33
C ASP A 126 -15.67 -10.38 23.19
N LEU A 127 -15.88 -11.10 22.09
CA LEU A 127 -16.45 -10.59 20.84
C LEU A 127 -17.47 -11.58 20.26
N GLU A 128 -18.05 -12.45 21.09
CA GLU A 128 -19.04 -13.45 20.64
C GLU A 128 -20.21 -12.82 19.87
N ASP A 129 -20.71 -11.67 20.36
CA ASP A 129 -21.82 -10.93 19.71
C ASP A 129 -21.40 -10.16 18.46
N THR A 130 -20.10 -10.06 18.16
CA THR A 130 -19.59 -9.33 16.98
C THR A 130 -18.57 -10.16 16.20
N PRO A 131 -19.02 -11.18 15.44
CA PRO A 131 -18.13 -12.14 14.77
C PRO A 131 -17.08 -11.50 13.85
N SER A 132 -17.44 -10.42 13.13
CA SER A 132 -16.50 -9.70 12.26
C SER A 132 -15.32 -9.09 13.02
N LEU A 133 -15.55 -8.57 14.24
CA LEU A 133 -14.49 -8.08 15.11
C LEU A 133 -13.66 -9.24 15.68
N GLY A 134 -14.30 -10.39 15.98
CA GLY A 134 -13.59 -11.61 16.36
C GLY A 134 -12.57 -12.05 15.30
N VAL A 135 -12.96 -12.04 14.02
CA VAL A 135 -12.05 -12.32 12.90
C VAL A 135 -10.91 -11.28 12.84
N ALA A 136 -11.24 -10.00 12.94
CA ALA A 136 -10.24 -8.93 12.89
C ALA A 136 -9.22 -9.04 14.05
N ARG A 137 -9.69 -9.33 15.27
CA ARG A 137 -8.85 -9.60 16.45
C ARG A 137 -7.91 -10.76 16.18
N ASP A 138 -8.45 -11.90 15.76
CA ASP A 138 -7.66 -13.12 15.59
C ASP A 138 -6.58 -12.95 14.49
N LEU A 139 -6.93 -12.35 13.35
CA LEU A 139 -5.96 -12.06 12.29
C LEU A 139 -4.91 -11.03 12.71
N PHE A 140 -5.29 -10.04 13.53
CA PHE A 140 -4.35 -9.08 14.10
C PHE A 140 -3.36 -9.75 15.09
N ILE A 141 -3.85 -10.60 15.98
CA ILE A 141 -3.03 -11.32 16.95
C ILE A 141 -2.12 -12.33 16.24
N LEU A 142 -2.64 -13.07 15.25
CA LEU A 142 -1.82 -13.96 14.42
C LEU A 142 -0.75 -13.17 13.67
N SER A 143 -1.10 -11.99 13.12
CA SER A 143 -0.12 -11.09 12.50
C SER A 143 1.02 -10.74 13.45
N TYR A 144 0.70 -10.38 14.69
CA TYR A 144 1.68 -10.10 15.73
C TYR A 144 2.56 -11.32 16.05
N TYR A 145 1.96 -12.49 16.31
CA TYR A 145 2.68 -13.73 16.62
C TYR A 145 3.63 -14.16 15.50
N LEU A 146 3.23 -13.98 14.25
CA LEU A 146 4.05 -14.25 13.08
C LEU A 146 5.01 -13.09 12.75
N ARG A 147 5.61 -12.51 13.81
CA ARG A 147 6.63 -11.44 13.74
C ARG A 147 6.14 -10.17 13.03
N GLY A 148 4.86 -9.82 13.21
CA GLY A 148 4.26 -8.66 12.55
C GLY A 148 4.19 -8.84 11.04
N ILE A 149 3.72 -10.01 10.58
CA ILE A 149 3.47 -10.27 9.15
C ILE A 149 2.41 -9.28 8.64
N PRO A 150 2.67 -8.54 7.54
CA PRO A 150 1.66 -7.69 6.91
C PRO A 150 0.42 -8.49 6.50
N PHE A 151 -0.76 -7.88 6.55
CA PHE A 151 -2.01 -8.55 6.18
C PHE A 151 -1.98 -9.17 4.77
N ILE A 152 -1.37 -8.48 3.79
CA ILE A 152 -1.18 -9.02 2.44
C ILE A 152 -0.36 -10.31 2.44
N ASP A 153 0.70 -10.40 3.25
CA ASP A 153 1.52 -11.61 3.32
C ASP A 153 0.73 -12.73 4.05
N LEU A 154 -0.06 -12.35 5.06
CA LEU A 154 -0.92 -13.28 5.82
C LEU A 154 -2.00 -13.91 4.93
N ALA A 155 -2.67 -13.10 4.09
CA ALA A 155 -3.71 -13.53 3.16
C ALA A 155 -3.19 -14.51 2.10
N TYR A 156 -1.92 -14.40 1.72
CA TYR A 156 -1.28 -15.20 0.68
C TYR A 156 -0.40 -16.34 1.21
N LEU A 157 -0.34 -16.56 2.53
CA LEU A 157 0.33 -17.74 3.08
C LEU A 157 -0.25 -18.99 2.44
N ARG A 158 0.62 -19.92 2.05
CA ARG A 158 0.23 -21.18 1.41
C ARG A 158 0.33 -22.33 2.40
N LYS A 159 -0.46 -23.37 2.18
CA LYS A 159 -0.37 -24.63 2.94
C LYS A 159 1.05 -25.21 2.88
N THR A 160 1.71 -25.07 1.73
CA THR A 160 3.09 -25.52 1.48
C THR A 160 4.18 -24.72 2.19
N ASP A 161 3.84 -23.55 2.72
CA ASP A 161 4.79 -22.69 3.44
C ASP A 161 5.08 -23.24 4.85
N ILE A 162 4.30 -24.22 5.33
CA ILE A 162 4.52 -24.89 6.60
C ILE A 162 5.09 -26.29 6.36
N GLN A 163 6.24 -26.57 6.96
CA GLN A 163 6.87 -27.90 6.98
C GLN A 163 7.41 -28.16 8.38
N ASP A 164 7.15 -29.34 8.94
CA ASP A 164 7.61 -29.76 10.28
C ASP A 164 7.39 -28.68 11.37
N ASN A 165 6.17 -28.14 11.42
CA ASN A 165 5.78 -27.10 12.38
C ASN A 165 6.51 -25.75 12.21
N VAL A 166 7.14 -25.51 11.05
CA VAL A 166 7.86 -24.27 10.73
C VAL A 166 7.24 -23.59 9.52
N LEU A 167 6.80 -22.35 9.72
CA LEU A 167 6.34 -21.46 8.65
C LEU A 167 7.53 -20.74 8.01
N CYS A 168 7.69 -20.90 6.70
CA CYS A 168 8.68 -20.23 5.87
C CYS A 168 7.99 -19.37 4.80
N TYR A 169 8.19 -18.05 4.83
CA TYR A 169 7.57 -17.16 3.84
C TYR A 169 8.47 -15.98 3.45
N ARG A 170 8.20 -15.41 2.28
CA ARG A 170 8.91 -14.23 1.77
C ARG A 170 8.04 -12.99 1.88
N ARG A 171 8.49 -11.96 2.61
CA ARG A 171 7.75 -10.69 2.72
C ARG A 171 7.60 -10.01 1.35
N SER A 172 6.38 -9.68 0.96
CA SER A 172 6.09 -8.97 -0.30
C SER A 172 6.84 -7.64 -0.39
N LYS A 173 6.84 -6.86 0.68
CA LYS A 173 7.41 -5.50 0.67
C LYS A 173 8.94 -5.47 0.57
N THR A 174 9.63 -6.39 1.22
CA THR A 174 11.11 -6.34 1.36
C THR A 174 11.83 -7.50 0.69
N GLY A 175 11.11 -8.51 0.21
CA GLY A 175 11.69 -9.74 -0.34
C GLY A 175 12.43 -10.61 0.68
N ARG A 176 12.40 -10.25 1.97
CA ARG A 176 13.14 -10.95 3.03
C ARG A 176 12.46 -12.29 3.34
N MET A 177 13.24 -13.35 3.39
CA MET A 177 12.80 -14.65 3.87
C MET A 177 12.70 -14.65 5.40
N LEU A 178 11.62 -15.20 5.94
CA LEU A 178 11.39 -15.39 7.36
C LEU A 178 11.02 -16.83 7.63
N THR A 179 11.49 -17.33 8.77
CA THR A 179 11.28 -18.69 9.26
C THR A 179 10.82 -18.60 10.70
N ILE A 180 9.67 -19.19 11.01
CA ILE A 180 9.00 -19.06 12.30
C ILE A 180 8.52 -20.45 12.73
N THR A 181 9.02 -20.95 13.85
CA THR A 181 8.44 -22.14 14.50
C THR A 181 7.07 -21.77 15.05
N LEU A 182 6.06 -22.57 14.70
CA LEU A 182 4.68 -22.33 15.12
C LEU A 182 4.46 -22.91 16.51
N GLU A 183 3.90 -22.08 17.38
CA GLU A 183 3.55 -22.46 18.75
C GLU A 183 2.06 -22.87 18.81
N PRO A 184 1.62 -23.62 19.84
CA PRO A 184 0.23 -24.10 19.94
C PRO A 184 -0.82 -22.99 19.79
N TRP A 185 -0.62 -21.84 20.44
CA TRP A 185 -1.54 -20.69 20.34
C TRP A 185 -1.58 -20.04 18.95
N MET A 186 -0.55 -20.22 18.12
CA MET A 186 -0.60 -19.80 16.71
C MET A 186 -1.47 -20.75 15.91
N TRP A 187 -1.33 -22.06 16.17
CA TRP A 187 -2.16 -23.09 15.55
C TRP A 187 -3.63 -22.95 15.89
N GLU A 188 -3.97 -22.63 17.14
CA GLU A 188 -5.37 -22.40 17.55
C GLU A 188 -6.07 -21.37 16.64
N ILE A 189 -5.36 -20.31 16.24
CA ILE A 189 -5.89 -19.31 15.31
C ILE A 189 -5.85 -19.83 13.87
N ILE A 190 -4.72 -20.41 13.43
CA ILE A 190 -4.57 -20.93 12.06
C ILE A 190 -5.66 -21.96 11.74
N GLU A 191 -5.92 -22.92 12.64
CA GLU A 191 -6.92 -23.97 12.49
C GLU A 191 -8.34 -23.41 12.38
N ARG A 192 -8.68 -22.39 13.19
CA ARG A 192 -9.98 -21.71 13.14
C ARG A 192 -10.27 -21.08 11.77
N TYR A 193 -9.23 -20.60 11.11
CA TYR A 193 -9.33 -19.95 9.80
C TYR A 193 -8.73 -20.79 8.67
N LEU A 194 -8.50 -22.08 8.88
CA LEU A 194 -7.87 -22.93 7.88
C LEU A 194 -8.75 -23.01 6.63
N CYS A 195 -8.13 -22.93 5.46
CA CYS A 195 -8.81 -23.17 4.20
C CYS A 195 -9.04 -24.67 4.01
N ASP A 196 -10.31 -25.08 4.07
CA ASP A 196 -10.79 -26.46 3.93
C ASP A 196 -10.86 -26.93 2.47
N ASP A 197 -10.84 -26.01 1.50
CA ASP A 197 -10.80 -26.36 0.08
C ASP A 197 -9.44 -26.95 -0.31
N SER A 198 -9.41 -28.23 -0.70
CA SER A 198 -8.22 -28.91 -1.20
C SER A 198 -7.67 -28.32 -2.50
N GLY A 199 -8.51 -27.66 -3.30
CA GLY A 199 -8.11 -26.98 -4.53
C GLY A 199 -7.47 -25.61 -4.29
N SER A 200 -7.64 -25.04 -3.09
CA SER A 200 -7.02 -23.77 -2.72
C SER A 200 -5.60 -23.97 -2.19
N PRO A 201 -4.61 -23.21 -2.72
CA PRO A 201 -3.23 -23.26 -2.22
C PRO A 201 -3.05 -22.53 -0.89
N TYR A 202 -4.00 -21.66 -0.51
CA TYR A 202 -3.88 -20.75 0.61
C TYR A 202 -4.10 -21.46 1.95
N LEU A 203 -3.31 -21.07 2.95
CA LEU A 203 -3.41 -21.59 4.31
C LEU A 203 -4.70 -21.13 4.99
N LEU A 204 -4.99 -19.83 4.90
CA LEU A 204 -6.14 -19.21 5.56
C LEU A 204 -7.27 -18.97 4.57
N ARG A 205 -8.51 -19.09 5.02
CA ARG A 205 -9.75 -18.86 4.24
C ARG A 205 -10.05 -17.37 3.95
N ILE A 206 -9.01 -16.58 3.70
CA ILE A 206 -9.11 -15.15 3.33
C ILE A 206 -9.38 -15.03 1.82
N ILE A 207 -8.56 -15.70 1.01
CA ILE A 207 -8.81 -15.83 -0.43
C ILE A 207 -9.62 -17.12 -0.64
N ARG A 208 -10.88 -16.96 -1.02
CA ARG A 208 -11.84 -18.07 -1.17
C ARG A 208 -11.82 -18.66 -2.58
N GLN A 209 -11.57 -17.83 -3.58
CA GLN A 209 -11.53 -18.21 -4.98
C GLN A 209 -10.14 -17.86 -5.53
N PRO A 210 -9.20 -18.83 -5.61
CA PRO A 210 -7.91 -18.60 -6.24
C PRO A 210 -8.10 -18.16 -7.70
N GLY A 211 -7.26 -17.25 -8.17
CA GLY A 211 -7.43 -16.63 -9.48
C GLY A 211 -6.25 -15.75 -9.87
N SER A 212 -6.49 -14.76 -10.72
CA SER A 212 -5.48 -13.74 -10.99
C SER A 212 -5.26 -12.84 -9.76
N ILE A 213 -4.08 -12.24 -9.65
CA ILE A 213 -3.74 -11.35 -8.51
C ILE A 213 -4.81 -10.27 -8.28
N PRO A 214 -5.35 -9.58 -9.32
CA PRO A 214 -6.41 -8.59 -9.11
C PRO A 214 -7.73 -9.20 -8.60
N GLU A 215 -8.11 -10.40 -9.05
CA GLU A 215 -9.33 -11.08 -8.60
C GLU A 215 -9.23 -11.55 -7.15
N GLU A 216 -8.06 -12.06 -6.76
CA GLU A 216 -7.78 -12.46 -5.39
C GLU A 216 -7.75 -11.27 -4.45
N ARG A 217 -7.15 -10.16 -4.88
CA ARG A 217 -7.07 -8.93 -4.09
C ARG A 217 -8.43 -8.36 -3.71
N LYS A 218 -9.38 -8.37 -4.64
CA LYS A 218 -10.76 -7.88 -4.42
C LYS A 218 -11.53 -8.65 -3.35
N GLN A 219 -11.06 -9.83 -2.93
CA GLN A 219 -11.76 -10.64 -1.93
C GLN A 219 -11.55 -10.17 -0.49
N TYR A 220 -10.57 -9.30 -0.25
CA TYR A 220 -10.24 -8.78 1.08
C TYR A 220 -10.08 -7.26 1.15
N GLU A 221 -10.38 -6.55 0.06
CA GLU A 221 -10.54 -5.08 0.03
C GLU A 221 -11.97 -4.69 0.37
#